data_AF-A0A3R6YZJ8-F1
#
_entry.id   AF-A0A3R6YZJ8-F1
#
_cell.length_a   1.000
_cell.length_b   1.000
_cell.length_c   1.000
_cell.angle_alpha   90.00
_cell.angle_beta   90.00
_cell.angle_gamma   90.00
#
_symmetry.space_group_name_H-M   'P 1'
#
loop_
_entity.id
_entity.type
_entity.pdbx_description
1 polymer ?
#
loop_
_entity_poly.entity_id
_entity_poly.type
_entity_poly.pdbx_seq_one_letter_code
_entity_poly.pdbx_strand_id
1 'polypeptide(L)'
;MLTNAPVASINVKEGRATGVTLADGTVMDATHILSNASPSLTYLDLVGKQHLPASVVAHFERAWDTESASTKVGALATSPVMLIEDAFLDVQQGVASRRPVIEMNIPTSMDDSIAPRGHHIALLFVQYTPYLPKDGPWTDAKKAAFADQCFSVIEQYAPGFKASIVGTDILTPPDLERVFSLPRGNIFHGAMGLDQLFWLRPLGGYTDYRTPIRGLYLCSAGTHPGGGVMGACGRNAAHVVLKDSA
;
A
#
# COMPACT_ATOMS: atom_id res chain seq x y z
N MET A 1 -17.95 14.51 2.07
CA MET A 1 -17.00 13.44 2.40
C MET A 1 -17.51 12.77 3.67
N LEU A 2 -17.68 11.45 3.67
CA LEU A 2 -18.01 10.68 4.87
C LEU A 2 -16.69 10.10 5.42
N THR A 3 -16.45 10.25 6.71
CA THR A 3 -15.29 9.71 7.43
C THR A 3 -15.77 8.74 8.49
N ASN A 4 -14.90 7.81 8.92
CA ASN A 4 -15.26 6.72 9.85
C ASN A 4 -16.43 5.84 9.35
N ALA A 5 -16.62 5.80 8.03
CA ALA A 5 -17.69 5.11 7.33
C ALA A 5 -17.11 4.03 6.39
N PRO A 6 -16.56 2.92 6.92
CA PRO A 6 -15.98 1.87 6.10
C PRO A 6 -17.06 1.18 5.26
N VAL A 7 -16.76 0.98 3.97
CA VAL A 7 -17.61 0.21 3.05
C VAL A 7 -17.45 -1.28 3.37
N ALA A 8 -18.55 -1.97 3.63
CA ALA A 8 -18.58 -3.41 3.86
C ALA A 8 -18.76 -4.20 2.56
N SER A 9 -19.55 -3.68 1.61
CA SER A 9 -19.75 -4.31 0.30
C SER A 9 -20.10 -3.33 -0.80
N ILE A 10 -19.85 -3.76 -2.05
CA ILE A 10 -20.38 -3.18 -3.28
C ILE A 10 -21.61 -4.00 -3.65
N ASN A 11 -22.75 -3.32 -3.79
CA ASN A 11 -24.03 -3.98 -4.06
C ASN A 11 -24.11 -4.31 -5.56
N VAL A 12 -24.29 -5.58 -5.91
CA VAL A 12 -24.30 -6.06 -7.30
C VAL A 12 -25.62 -6.74 -7.65
N LYS A 13 -26.27 -6.29 -8.73
CA LYS A 13 -27.46 -6.91 -9.32
C LYS A 13 -27.24 -7.09 -10.82
N GLU A 14 -27.50 -8.29 -11.36
CA GLU A 14 -27.46 -8.59 -12.80
C GLU A 14 -26.14 -8.12 -13.48
N GLY A 15 -25.01 -8.39 -12.83
CA GLY A 15 -23.68 -8.00 -13.29
C GLY A 15 -23.45 -6.49 -13.36
N ARG A 16 -24.21 -5.69 -12.59
CA ARG A 16 -24.06 -4.24 -12.46
C ARG A 16 -23.95 -3.84 -10.99
N ALA A 17 -23.05 -2.92 -10.68
CA ALA A 17 -23.00 -2.26 -9.38
C ALA A 17 -24.16 -1.27 -9.24
N THR A 18 -24.84 -1.27 -8.10
CA THR A 18 -26.02 -0.42 -7.83
C THR A 18 -25.83 0.51 -6.63
N GLY A 19 -24.74 0.35 -5.88
CA GLY A 19 -24.47 1.13 -4.68
C GLY A 19 -23.40 0.47 -3.80
N VAL A 20 -23.24 0.99 -2.59
CA VAL A 20 -22.42 0.38 -1.54
C VAL A 20 -23.24 0.20 -0.26
N THR A 21 -22.86 -0.78 0.55
CA THR A 21 -23.35 -0.92 1.92
C THR A 21 -22.20 -0.64 2.88
N LEU A 22 -22.41 0.26 3.85
CA LEU A 22 -21.46 0.60 4.90
C LEU A 22 -21.49 -0.44 6.02
N ALA A 23 -20.45 -0.49 6.85
CA ALA A 23 -20.36 -1.47 7.95
C ALA A 23 -21.42 -1.29 9.06
N ASP A 24 -22.09 -0.14 9.13
CA ASP A 24 -23.25 0.10 10.01
C ASP A 24 -24.59 -0.38 9.40
N GLY A 25 -24.56 -0.92 8.18
CA GLY A 25 -25.74 -1.35 7.41
C GLY A 25 -26.39 -0.26 6.55
N THR A 26 -25.88 0.98 6.56
CA THR A 26 -26.38 2.06 5.70
C THR A 26 -26.11 1.74 4.23
N VAL A 27 -27.17 1.77 3.42
CA VAL A 27 -27.08 1.58 1.96
C VAL A 27 -27.01 2.94 1.25
N MET A 28 -26.10 3.06 0.30
CA MET A 28 -25.93 4.24 -0.55
C MET A 28 -26.00 3.84 -2.02
N ASP A 29 -27.07 4.24 -2.72
CA ASP A 29 -27.26 3.95 -4.14
C ASP A 29 -26.31 4.76 -5.03
N ALA A 30 -25.76 4.11 -6.07
CA ALA A 30 -24.88 4.73 -7.05
C ALA A 30 -24.93 3.99 -8.40
N THR A 31 -24.97 4.73 -9.51
CA THR A 31 -24.94 4.16 -10.87
C THR A 31 -23.51 3.89 -11.38
N HIS A 32 -22.54 4.58 -10.79
CA HIS A 32 -21.10 4.48 -11.08
C HIS A 32 -20.32 4.52 -9.76
N ILE A 33 -19.40 3.58 -9.56
CA ILE A 33 -18.58 3.43 -8.36
C ILE A 33 -17.12 3.38 -8.78
N LEU A 34 -16.28 4.25 -8.21
CA LEU A 34 -14.84 4.25 -8.41
C LEU A 34 -14.17 3.75 -7.13
N SER A 35 -13.63 2.53 -7.16
CA SER A 35 -12.92 1.95 -6.02
C SER A 35 -11.46 2.37 -6.00
N ASN A 36 -11.07 3.11 -4.96
CA ASN A 36 -9.68 3.41 -4.64
C ASN A 36 -9.02 2.36 -3.72
N ALA A 37 -9.76 1.30 -3.33
CA ALA A 37 -9.17 0.18 -2.62
C ALA A 37 -8.20 -0.63 -3.51
N SER A 38 -7.43 -1.55 -2.92
CA SER A 38 -6.69 -2.54 -3.70
C SER A 38 -7.62 -3.29 -4.66
N PRO A 39 -7.19 -3.64 -5.89
CA PRO A 39 -7.95 -4.51 -6.77
C PRO A 39 -8.33 -5.85 -6.10
N SER A 40 -7.41 -6.46 -5.35
CA SER A 40 -7.69 -7.70 -4.61
C SER A 40 -8.81 -7.53 -3.58
N LEU A 41 -8.73 -6.51 -2.72
CA LEU A 41 -9.75 -6.15 -1.73
C LEU A 41 -11.10 -5.79 -2.40
N THR A 42 -11.06 -5.07 -3.52
CA THR A 42 -12.26 -4.70 -4.28
C THR A 42 -12.96 -5.93 -4.84
N TYR A 43 -12.21 -6.86 -5.44
CA TYR A 43 -12.76 -8.03 -6.10
C TYR A 43 -13.15 -9.15 -5.15
N LEU A 44 -12.23 -9.58 -4.29
CA LEU A 44 -12.42 -10.77 -3.47
C LEU A 44 -13.39 -10.53 -2.31
N ASP A 45 -13.34 -9.32 -1.72
CA ASP A 45 -14.04 -9.01 -0.47
C ASP A 45 -15.22 -8.05 -0.70
N LEU A 46 -15.01 -6.86 -1.27
CA LEU A 46 -16.08 -5.86 -1.42
C LEU A 46 -17.14 -6.26 -2.44
N VAL A 47 -16.74 -6.74 -3.62
CA VAL A 47 -17.68 -7.30 -4.62
C VAL A 47 -18.12 -8.71 -4.24
N GLY A 48 -17.20 -9.53 -3.73
CA GLY A 48 -17.44 -10.93 -3.42
C GLY A 48 -17.27 -11.85 -4.63
N LYS A 49 -16.50 -12.93 -4.43
CA LYS A 49 -16.07 -13.89 -5.46
C LYS A 49 -17.22 -14.46 -6.31
N GLN A 50 -18.40 -14.62 -5.72
CA GLN A 50 -19.60 -15.17 -6.38
C GLN A 50 -20.15 -14.29 -7.53
N HIS A 51 -19.77 -13.02 -7.61
CA HIS A 51 -20.19 -12.12 -8.69
C HIS A 51 -19.16 -12.04 -9.84
N LEU A 52 -18.02 -12.73 -9.72
CA LEU A 52 -16.89 -12.59 -10.63
C LEU A 52 -16.64 -13.84 -11.49
N PRO A 53 -16.07 -13.69 -12.70
CA PRO A 53 -15.56 -14.83 -13.45
C PRO A 53 -14.49 -15.57 -12.66
N ALA A 54 -14.50 -16.91 -12.69
CA ALA A 54 -13.55 -17.75 -11.95
C ALA A 54 -12.07 -17.46 -12.28
N SER A 55 -11.78 -17.00 -13.51
CA SER A 55 -10.44 -16.55 -13.92
C SER A 55 -9.97 -15.30 -13.18
N VAL A 56 -10.87 -14.35 -12.90
CA VAL A 56 -10.57 -13.12 -12.14
C VAL A 56 -10.26 -13.47 -10.69
N VAL A 57 -11.08 -14.34 -10.08
CA VAL A 57 -10.87 -14.83 -8.71
C VAL A 57 -9.53 -15.57 -8.61
N ALA A 58 -9.26 -16.51 -9.52
CA ALA A 58 -8.03 -17.29 -9.52
C ALA A 58 -6.77 -16.42 -9.71
N HIS A 59 -6.84 -15.33 -10.47
CA HIS A 59 -5.75 -14.37 -10.60
C HIS A 59 -5.44 -13.71 -9.26
N PHE A 60 -6.43 -13.09 -8.60
CA PHE A 60 -6.21 -12.37 -7.35
C PHE A 60 -5.89 -13.27 -6.15
N GLU A 61 -6.18 -14.57 -6.22
CA GLU A 61 -5.81 -15.55 -5.20
C GLU A 61 -4.42 -16.19 -5.39
N ARG A 62 -3.87 -16.20 -6.61
CA ARG A 62 -2.69 -17.04 -6.94
C ARG A 62 -1.57 -16.35 -7.71
N ALA A 63 -1.90 -15.32 -8.49
CA ALA A 63 -0.96 -14.62 -9.37
C ALA A 63 -0.77 -13.15 -8.97
N TRP A 64 -1.73 -12.54 -8.27
CA TRP A 64 -1.61 -11.17 -7.79
C TRP A 64 -0.77 -11.09 -6.51
N ASP A 65 0.54 -10.98 -6.69
CA ASP A 65 1.48 -10.73 -5.60
C ASP A 65 1.22 -9.34 -4.99
N THR A 66 1.02 -9.35 -3.68
CA THR A 66 0.87 -8.17 -2.81
C THR A 66 1.93 -8.12 -1.72
N GLU A 67 2.91 -9.02 -1.68
CA GLU A 67 4.02 -8.99 -0.73
C GLU A 67 4.62 -7.57 -0.70
N SER A 68 4.68 -6.97 0.48
CA SER A 68 5.39 -5.71 0.68
C SER A 68 6.76 -6.01 1.23
N ALA A 69 7.77 -5.59 0.49
CA ALA A 69 9.12 -5.42 1.00
C ALA A 69 9.32 -3.97 1.48
N SER A 70 8.39 -3.41 2.28
CA SER A 70 8.49 -2.02 2.75
C SER A 70 7.80 -1.71 4.09
N THR A 71 8.38 -0.77 4.85
CA THR A 71 8.02 -0.35 6.23
C THR A 71 8.34 1.14 6.42
N LYS A 72 7.76 1.82 7.41
CA LYS A 72 7.94 3.27 7.63
C LYS A 72 8.44 3.60 9.06
N VAL A 73 9.47 4.48 9.22
CA VAL A 73 10.15 4.89 10.51
C VAL A 73 10.74 6.35 10.45
N GLY A 74 12.04 6.63 10.76
CA GLY A 74 12.80 7.92 10.56
C GLY A 74 14.35 7.83 10.40
N ALA A 75 15.00 8.52 9.42
CA ALA A 75 16.48 8.45 9.18
C ALA A 75 17.03 8.18 7.72
N LEU A 76 18.23 8.61 7.24
CA LEU A 76 18.75 8.44 5.83
C LEU A 76 20.09 7.70 5.67
N ALA A 77 20.29 6.99 4.53
CA ALA A 77 21.60 6.72 3.92
C ALA A 77 21.51 6.30 2.42
N THR A 78 22.35 6.87 1.53
CA THR A 78 22.46 6.42 0.13
C THR A 78 23.15 5.06 0.05
N SER A 79 22.40 4.03 -0.38
CA SER A 79 22.87 2.63 -0.38
C SER A 79 23.57 2.24 -1.68
N PRO A 80 24.78 1.63 -1.64
CA PRO A 80 25.36 0.93 -2.79
C PRO A 80 24.44 -0.21 -3.27
N VAL A 81 24.48 -0.56 -4.56
CA VAL A 81 23.64 -1.62 -5.15
C VAL A 81 23.75 -2.96 -4.39
N MET A 82 24.95 -3.31 -3.93
CA MET A 82 25.21 -4.50 -3.11
C MET A 82 24.36 -4.56 -1.82
N LEU A 83 24.10 -3.41 -1.18
CA LEU A 83 23.30 -3.33 0.05
C LEU A 83 21.81 -3.58 -0.24
N ILE A 84 21.35 -3.17 -1.43
CA ILE A 84 19.99 -3.47 -1.92
C ILE A 84 19.84 -4.98 -2.17
N GLU A 85 20.85 -5.61 -2.77
CA GLU A 85 20.90 -7.06 -2.99
C GLU A 85 20.92 -7.84 -1.66
N ASP A 86 21.82 -7.49 -0.73
CA ASP A 86 21.88 -8.09 0.61
C ASP A 86 20.53 -8.00 1.34
N ALA A 87 19.88 -6.83 1.31
CA ALA A 87 18.61 -6.60 1.96
C ALA A 87 17.45 -7.39 1.30
N PHE A 88 17.46 -7.50 -0.03
CA PHE A 88 16.51 -8.35 -0.76
C PHE A 88 16.69 -9.83 -0.39
N LEU A 89 17.94 -10.33 -0.35
CA LEU A 89 18.26 -11.71 0.01
C LEU A 89 17.87 -12.04 1.46
N ASP A 90 18.02 -11.12 2.40
CA ASP A 90 17.55 -11.26 3.78
C ASP A 90 16.01 -11.49 3.82
N VAL A 91 15.23 -10.70 3.06
CA VAL A 91 13.77 -10.88 2.98
C VAL A 91 13.38 -12.18 2.27
N GLN A 92 14.10 -12.61 1.24
CA GLN A 92 13.87 -13.92 0.61
C GLN A 92 14.11 -15.09 1.59
N GLN A 93 14.90 -14.88 2.65
CA GLN A 93 15.08 -15.85 3.74
C GLN A 93 14.04 -15.68 4.88
N GLY A 94 13.11 -14.74 4.73
CA GLY A 94 12.05 -14.43 5.70
C GLY A 94 12.52 -13.60 6.91
N VAL A 95 13.70 -12.99 6.86
CA VAL A 95 14.20 -12.13 7.94
C VAL A 95 14.13 -10.65 7.55
N ALA A 96 13.99 -9.76 8.54
CA ALA A 96 14.14 -8.33 8.29
C ALA A 96 15.60 -8.02 7.97
N SER A 97 15.86 -7.12 7.02
CA SER A 97 17.22 -6.82 6.57
C SER A 97 18.13 -6.43 7.73
N ARG A 98 19.32 -7.03 7.80
CA ARG A 98 20.36 -6.73 8.79
C ARG A 98 21.04 -5.37 8.53
N ARG A 99 20.97 -4.87 7.30
CA ARG A 99 21.41 -3.54 6.87
C ARG A 99 20.28 -2.91 6.06
N PRO A 100 19.24 -2.36 6.72
CA PRO A 100 18.03 -1.94 6.01
C PRO A 100 18.32 -0.84 4.99
N VAL A 101 17.72 -0.96 3.80
CA VAL A 101 17.76 0.10 2.79
C VAL A 101 16.84 1.22 3.24
N ILE A 102 17.40 2.42 3.40
CA ILE A 102 16.88 3.47 4.26
C ILE A 102 16.80 4.78 3.46
N GLU A 103 15.59 5.13 3.01
CA GLU A 103 15.28 6.42 2.38
C GLU A 103 14.63 7.35 3.40
N MET A 104 15.15 8.57 3.58
CA MET A 104 14.52 9.57 4.46
C MET A 104 14.17 10.88 3.79
N ASN A 105 13.10 11.45 4.33
CA ASN A 105 12.77 12.86 4.19
C ASN A 105 12.73 13.55 5.57
N ILE A 106 13.31 14.75 5.66
CA ILE A 106 13.11 15.68 6.79
C ILE A 106 12.22 16.81 6.29
N PRO A 107 10.87 16.68 6.31
CA PRO A 107 9.98 17.68 5.72
C PRO A 107 10.07 19.03 6.43
N THR A 108 10.43 19.03 7.71
CA THR A 108 10.67 20.23 8.53
C THR A 108 11.88 21.07 8.09
N SER A 109 12.65 20.63 7.09
CA SER A 109 13.65 21.48 6.43
C SER A 109 13.05 22.40 5.35
N MET A 110 11.83 22.11 4.89
CA MET A 110 11.10 22.86 3.87
C MET A 110 9.87 23.59 4.44
N ASP A 111 9.22 23.03 5.47
CA ASP A 111 8.06 23.59 6.15
C ASP A 111 8.23 23.41 7.66
N ASP A 112 8.59 24.46 8.39
CA ASP A 112 8.81 24.41 9.84
C ASP A 112 7.51 24.45 10.66
N SER A 113 6.34 24.64 10.03
CA SER A 113 5.05 24.75 10.72
C SER A 113 4.51 23.40 11.23
N ILE A 114 4.99 22.29 10.66
CA ILE A 114 4.53 20.93 10.99
C ILE A 114 5.19 20.34 12.25
N ALA A 115 6.10 21.07 12.92
CA ALA A 115 6.76 20.64 14.14
C ALA A 115 6.90 21.79 15.16
N PRO A 116 7.02 21.48 16.47
CA PRO A 116 7.38 22.49 17.47
C PRO A 116 8.74 23.12 17.17
N ARG A 117 8.90 24.41 17.47
CA ARG A 117 10.16 25.14 17.26
C ARG A 117 11.35 24.39 17.87
N GLY A 118 12.44 24.25 17.09
CA GLY A 118 13.64 23.53 17.50
C GLY A 118 13.56 22.00 17.41
N HIS A 119 12.46 21.45 16.89
CA HIS A 119 12.30 20.03 16.61
C HIS A 119 12.22 19.79 15.10
N HIS A 120 12.60 18.59 14.67
CA HIS A 120 12.48 18.13 13.29
C HIS A 120 11.73 16.81 13.23
N ILE A 121 10.96 16.61 12.17
CA ILE A 121 10.37 15.31 11.83
C ILE A 121 11.32 14.63 10.86
N ALA A 122 11.72 13.39 11.16
CA ALA A 122 12.44 12.54 10.22
C ALA A 122 11.56 11.34 9.85
N LEU A 123 11.29 11.17 8.57
CA LEU A 123 10.52 10.05 8.02
C LEU A 123 11.47 9.06 7.34
N LEU A 124 11.34 7.76 7.59
CA LEU A 124 11.94 6.67 6.81
C LEU A 124 10.88 6.04 5.95
N PHE A 125 11.30 5.68 4.76
CA PHE A 125 10.83 4.51 4.06
C PHE A 125 11.95 3.45 4.12
N VAL A 126 11.71 2.37 4.86
CA VAL A 126 12.61 1.23 5.01
C VAL A 126 12.18 0.15 4.02
N GLN A 127 13.03 -0.17 3.06
CA GLN A 127 12.78 -1.26 2.13
C GLN A 127 13.30 -2.59 2.71
N TYR A 128 12.74 -3.69 2.20
CA TYR A 128 13.04 -5.07 2.58
C TYR A 128 12.76 -5.38 4.06
N THR A 129 11.49 -5.22 4.43
CA THR A 129 10.92 -5.71 5.70
C THR A 129 9.79 -6.70 5.41
N PRO A 130 9.81 -7.93 5.96
CA PRO A 130 8.80 -8.95 5.65
C PRO A 130 7.50 -8.72 6.40
N TYR A 131 6.36 -9.09 5.79
CA TYR A 131 5.04 -9.05 6.43
C TYR A 131 4.96 -9.95 7.66
N LEU A 132 5.43 -11.20 7.52
CA LEU A 132 5.57 -12.15 8.62
C LEU A 132 7.04 -12.62 8.70
N PRO A 133 7.82 -12.16 9.69
CA PRO A 133 9.17 -12.65 9.91
C PRO A 133 9.18 -14.14 10.28
N LYS A 134 10.21 -14.86 9.83
CA LYS A 134 10.43 -16.30 10.03
C LYS A 134 10.50 -16.72 11.50
N ASP A 135 10.99 -15.84 12.35
CA ASP A 135 11.10 -15.97 13.81
C ASP A 135 9.84 -15.46 14.56
N GLY A 136 8.73 -15.26 13.85
CA GLY A 136 7.42 -14.94 14.42
C GLY A 136 6.93 -13.52 14.16
N PRO A 137 5.65 -13.22 14.50
CA PRO A 137 4.97 -11.98 14.16
C PRO A 137 5.61 -10.73 14.79
N TRP A 138 5.25 -9.57 14.24
CA TRP A 138 5.68 -8.26 14.73
C TRP A 138 5.04 -7.91 16.09
N THR A 139 5.77 -8.15 17.18
CA THR A 139 5.46 -7.62 18.52
C THR A 139 6.05 -6.22 18.70
N ASP A 140 5.54 -5.42 19.64
CA ASP A 140 6.03 -4.05 19.85
C ASP A 140 7.52 -4.01 20.23
N ALA A 141 8.01 -5.00 21.00
CA ALA A 141 9.43 -5.17 21.28
C ALA A 141 10.26 -5.42 20.00
N LYS A 142 9.73 -6.20 19.05
CA LYS A 142 10.37 -6.50 17.77
C LYS A 142 10.36 -5.28 16.83
N LYS A 143 9.27 -4.50 16.84
CA LYS A 143 9.18 -3.21 16.14
C LYS A 143 10.22 -2.22 16.67
N ALA A 144 10.31 -2.08 17.99
CA ALA A 144 11.28 -1.20 18.64
C ALA A 144 12.73 -1.64 18.36
N ALA A 145 13.04 -2.94 18.43
CA ALA A 145 14.37 -3.47 18.10
C ALA A 145 14.75 -3.21 16.63
N PHE A 146 13.84 -3.41 15.69
CA PHE A 146 14.09 -3.11 14.27
C PHE A 146 14.23 -1.61 13.99
N ALA A 147 13.47 -0.75 14.67
CA ALA A 147 13.63 0.69 14.60
C ALA A 147 15.00 1.13 15.18
N ASP A 148 15.42 0.60 16.33
CA ASP A 148 16.76 0.88 16.87
C ASP A 148 17.88 0.39 15.96
N GLN A 149 17.70 -0.75 15.29
CA GLN A 149 18.63 -1.23 14.26
C GLN A 149 18.71 -0.25 13.08
N CYS A 150 17.58 0.28 12.61
CA CYS A 150 17.57 1.35 11.60
C CYS A 150 18.34 2.57 12.12
N PHE A 151 18.00 3.08 13.31
CA PHE A 151 18.67 4.22 13.96
C PHE A 151 20.17 4.00 14.14
N SER A 152 20.61 2.75 14.37
CA SER A 152 22.02 2.37 14.44
C SER A 152 22.76 2.48 13.11
N VAL A 153 22.08 2.34 11.97
CA VAL A 153 22.65 2.64 10.64
C VAL A 153 22.80 4.15 10.46
N ILE A 154 21.80 4.94 10.87
CA ILE A 154 21.85 6.41 10.74
C ILE A 154 22.92 7.02 11.64
N GLU A 155 23.06 6.55 12.88
CA GLU A 155 24.06 7.02 13.85
C GLU A 155 25.50 6.97 13.30
N GLN A 156 25.79 6.03 12.39
CA GLN A 156 27.11 5.92 11.72
C GLN A 156 27.40 7.10 10.77
N TYR A 157 26.35 7.74 10.24
CA TYR A 157 26.45 8.88 9.32
C TYR A 157 26.08 10.22 9.98
N ALA A 158 25.27 10.19 11.04
CA ALA A 158 24.84 11.34 11.83
C ALA A 158 24.97 11.04 13.34
N PRO A 159 26.18 11.17 13.90
CA PRO A 159 26.40 10.94 15.34
C PRO A 159 25.56 11.87 16.21
N GLY A 160 24.99 11.32 17.28
CA GLY A 160 24.01 11.99 18.15
C GLY A 160 22.57 11.86 17.69
N PHE A 161 22.29 11.24 16.53
CA PHE A 161 20.92 11.05 16.04
C PHE A 161 20.05 10.31 17.05
N LYS A 162 20.48 9.16 17.57
CA LYS A 162 19.73 8.40 18.60
C LYS A 162 19.43 9.22 19.84
N ALA A 163 20.37 10.05 20.29
CA ALA A 163 20.21 10.90 21.46
C ALA A 163 19.23 12.07 21.23
N SER A 164 18.97 12.44 19.97
CA SER A 164 18.03 13.49 19.59
C SER A 164 16.56 13.02 19.45
N ILE A 165 16.31 11.71 19.50
CA ILE A 165 14.97 11.13 19.32
C ILE A 165 14.11 11.40 20.56
N VAL A 166 13.12 12.29 20.41
CA VAL A 166 12.13 12.60 21.47
C VAL A 166 10.87 11.72 21.41
N GLY A 167 10.66 11.00 20.31
CA GLY A 167 9.50 10.14 20.09
C GLY A 167 9.55 9.44 18.73
N THR A 168 8.83 8.34 18.60
CA THR A 168 8.82 7.48 17.41
C THR A 168 7.43 6.92 17.14
N ASP A 169 7.03 6.87 15.87
CA ASP A 169 5.91 6.05 15.39
C ASP A 169 6.45 5.04 14.37
N ILE A 170 6.00 3.79 14.45
CA ILE A 170 6.59 2.64 13.74
C ILE A 170 5.48 1.80 13.13
N LEU A 171 5.42 1.75 11.79
CA LEU A 171 4.38 1.04 11.06
C LEU A 171 4.98 -0.08 10.22
N THR A 172 4.84 -1.32 10.69
CA THR A 172 5.27 -2.53 9.96
C THR A 172 4.21 -2.96 8.94
N PRO A 173 4.48 -3.93 8.03
CA PRO A 173 3.53 -4.23 6.96
C PRO A 173 2.14 -4.70 7.45
N PRO A 174 1.99 -5.46 8.55
CA PRO A 174 0.69 -5.73 9.16
C PRO A 174 -0.01 -4.49 9.76
N ASP A 175 0.74 -3.50 10.26
CA ASP A 175 0.14 -2.23 10.69
C ASP A 175 -0.35 -1.42 9.50
N LEU A 176 0.40 -1.39 8.40
CA LEU A 176 0.00 -0.74 7.14
C LEU A 176 -1.27 -1.38 6.56
N GLU A 177 -1.38 -2.70 6.61
CA GLU A 177 -2.61 -3.42 6.23
C GLU A 177 -3.79 -3.05 7.14
N ARG A 178 -3.60 -3.11 8.46
CA ARG A 178 -4.64 -2.82 9.46
C ARG A 178 -5.13 -1.36 9.44
N VAL A 179 -4.22 -0.40 9.24
CA VAL A 179 -4.52 1.04 9.36
C VAL A 179 -4.98 1.65 8.04
N PHE A 180 -4.43 1.20 6.90
CA PHE A 180 -4.69 1.79 5.58
C PHE A 180 -5.37 0.83 4.59
N SER A 181 -5.72 -0.39 4.99
CA SER A 181 -6.30 -1.43 4.13
C SER A 181 -5.41 -1.75 2.92
N LEU A 182 -4.09 -1.72 3.11
CA LEU A 182 -3.08 -2.07 2.11
C LEU A 182 -2.72 -3.57 2.24
N PRO A 183 -3.16 -4.46 1.33
CA PRO A 183 -2.87 -5.89 1.44
C PRO A 183 -1.37 -6.16 1.55
N ARG A 184 -1.00 -6.95 2.57
CA ARG A 184 0.35 -7.25 3.05
C ARG A 184 1.25 -6.02 3.26
N GLY A 185 0.67 -4.84 3.44
CA GLY A 185 1.35 -3.55 3.60
C GLY A 185 1.92 -2.94 2.30
N ASN A 186 1.46 -3.36 1.12
CA ASN A 186 2.04 -2.93 -0.17
C ASN A 186 1.38 -1.63 -0.66
N ILE A 187 2.14 -0.53 -0.60
CA ILE A 187 1.70 0.83 -0.98
C ILE A 187 1.35 0.99 -2.47
N PHE A 188 1.70 0.02 -3.30
CA PHE A 188 1.35 0.00 -4.72
C PHE A 188 0.11 -0.88 -5.01
N HIS A 189 -0.49 -1.49 -3.97
CA HIS A 189 -1.61 -2.45 -4.04
C HIS A 189 -1.29 -3.75 -4.80
N GLY A 190 -0.01 -4.02 -5.03
CA GLY A 190 0.50 -5.18 -5.77
C GLY A 190 1.92 -4.92 -6.26
N ALA A 191 2.75 -5.97 -6.30
CA ALA A 191 4.14 -5.90 -6.74
C ALA A 191 4.32 -5.22 -8.12
N MET A 192 5.52 -4.70 -8.36
CA MET A 192 5.91 -3.99 -9.58
C MET A 192 6.78 -4.87 -10.49
N GLY A 193 6.49 -6.18 -10.55
CA GLY A 193 7.10 -7.11 -11.49
C GLY A 193 6.58 -6.91 -12.92
N LEU A 194 7.31 -7.39 -13.93
CA LEU A 194 6.93 -7.27 -15.34
C LEU A 194 5.58 -7.98 -15.65
N ASP A 195 5.26 -9.00 -14.86
CA ASP A 195 4.03 -9.77 -14.82
C ASP A 195 2.83 -9.03 -14.19
N GLN A 196 3.06 -7.90 -13.50
CA GLN A 196 2.02 -7.07 -12.87
C GLN A 196 2.06 -5.59 -13.29
N LEU A 197 2.75 -5.28 -14.39
CA LEU A 197 2.89 -3.94 -14.95
C LEU A 197 2.18 -3.81 -16.30
N PHE A 198 2.07 -2.57 -16.79
CA PHE A 198 1.47 -2.23 -18.08
C PHE A 198 0.08 -2.89 -18.29
N TRP A 199 -0.07 -3.68 -19.36
CA TRP A 199 -1.32 -4.35 -19.73
C TRP A 199 -1.64 -5.60 -18.88
N LEU A 200 -0.85 -5.90 -17.86
CA LEU A 200 -1.15 -6.92 -16.86
C LEU A 200 -1.64 -6.30 -15.53
N ARG A 201 -1.68 -4.95 -15.44
CA ARG A 201 -2.09 -4.21 -14.23
C ARG A 201 -3.52 -3.66 -14.35
N PRO A 202 -4.52 -4.11 -13.55
CA PRO A 202 -4.45 -5.11 -12.49
C PRO A 202 -4.61 -6.57 -12.98
N LEU A 203 -5.17 -6.75 -14.18
CA LEU A 203 -5.39 -8.04 -14.83
C LEU A 203 -5.57 -7.81 -16.34
N GLY A 204 -4.98 -8.66 -17.18
CA GLY A 204 -5.18 -8.63 -18.62
C GLY A 204 -6.67 -8.70 -19.01
N GLY A 205 -7.10 -7.77 -19.87
CA GLY A 205 -8.51 -7.60 -20.26
C GLY A 205 -9.32 -6.63 -19.40
N TYR A 206 -8.78 -6.16 -18.26
CA TYR A 206 -9.41 -5.18 -17.36
C TYR A 206 -8.45 -4.02 -17.02
N THR A 207 -7.68 -3.57 -18.02
CA THR A 207 -6.63 -2.55 -17.90
C THR A 207 -7.12 -1.13 -18.20
N ASP A 208 -8.34 -1.00 -18.71
CA ASP A 208 -9.01 0.23 -19.11
C ASP A 208 -9.84 0.85 -17.97
N TYR A 209 -9.46 0.56 -16.72
CA TYR A 209 -10.12 0.97 -15.47
C TYR A 209 -11.52 0.36 -15.25
N ARG A 210 -12.09 -0.35 -16.23
CA ARG A 210 -13.37 -1.08 -16.07
C ARG A 210 -13.15 -2.42 -15.38
N THR A 211 -14.25 -3.00 -14.90
CA THR A 211 -14.25 -4.31 -14.22
C THR A 211 -15.27 -5.26 -14.88
N PRO A 212 -15.31 -6.56 -14.54
CA PRO A 212 -16.40 -7.45 -14.96
C PRO A 212 -17.79 -6.99 -14.50
N ILE A 213 -17.86 -6.10 -13.50
CA ILE A 213 -19.09 -5.55 -12.97
C ILE A 213 -19.37 -4.20 -13.63
N ARG A 214 -20.47 -4.10 -14.39
CA ARG A 214 -20.85 -2.85 -15.07
C ARG A 214 -21.06 -1.74 -14.05
N GLY A 215 -20.56 -0.54 -14.33
CA GLY A 215 -20.67 0.61 -13.41
C GLY A 215 -19.65 0.59 -12.26
N LEU A 216 -18.83 -0.45 -12.10
CA LEU A 216 -17.70 -0.45 -11.17
C LEU A 216 -16.39 -0.25 -11.92
N TYR A 217 -15.57 0.66 -11.40
CA TYR A 217 -14.28 1.06 -11.94
C TYR A 217 -13.21 1.00 -10.85
N LEU A 218 -11.97 0.69 -11.24
CA LEU A 218 -10.80 0.73 -10.36
C LEU A 218 -10.01 2.02 -10.62
N CYS A 219 -9.61 2.72 -9.56
CA CYS A 219 -8.90 4.00 -9.66
C CYS A 219 -7.66 4.11 -8.77
N SER A 220 -7.21 2.99 -8.19
CA SER A 220 -6.15 2.93 -7.19
C SER A 220 -4.74 2.66 -7.76
N ALA A 221 -3.73 2.64 -6.89
CA ALA A 221 -2.34 2.29 -7.24
C ALA A 221 -2.18 0.89 -7.90
N GLY A 222 -3.18 0.03 -7.73
CA GLY A 222 -3.25 -1.30 -8.34
C GLY A 222 -3.63 -1.30 -9.81
N THR A 223 -4.05 -0.17 -10.41
CA THR A 223 -4.25 -0.04 -11.86
C THR A 223 -3.03 0.58 -12.55
N HIS A 224 -2.93 0.45 -13.87
CA HIS A 224 -2.01 1.26 -14.67
C HIS A 224 -2.27 2.78 -14.45
N PRO A 225 -1.27 3.67 -14.49
CA PRO A 225 0.17 3.44 -14.69
C PRO A 225 0.90 2.72 -13.56
N GLY A 226 0.33 2.67 -12.36
CA GLY A 226 0.92 2.06 -11.17
C GLY A 226 0.77 2.95 -9.95
N GLY A 227 1.46 2.57 -8.87
CA GLY A 227 1.41 3.31 -7.61
C GLY A 227 2.34 4.52 -7.52
N GLY A 228 2.30 5.18 -6.35
CA GLY A 228 2.92 6.48 -6.11
C GLY A 228 1.91 7.63 -6.14
N VAL A 229 2.28 8.79 -5.61
CA VAL A 229 1.38 9.95 -5.40
C VAL A 229 1.25 10.79 -6.68
N MET A 230 0.92 10.15 -7.80
CA MET A 230 0.86 10.78 -9.14
C MET A 230 -0.56 11.14 -9.59
N GLY A 231 -1.61 10.66 -8.91
CA GLY A 231 -3.02 10.97 -9.24
C GLY A 231 -3.54 10.41 -10.58
N ALA A 232 -2.67 9.81 -11.39
CA ALA A 232 -2.98 9.37 -12.75
C ALA A 232 -4.07 8.30 -12.83
N CYS A 233 -4.06 7.29 -11.94
CA CYS A 233 -5.09 6.24 -11.89
C CYS A 233 -6.49 6.84 -11.66
N GLY A 234 -6.60 7.73 -10.67
CA GLY A 234 -7.84 8.48 -10.37
C GLY A 234 -8.35 9.30 -11.55
N ARG A 235 -7.47 10.11 -12.15
CA ARG A 235 -7.79 10.95 -13.31
C ARG A 235 -8.25 10.11 -14.50
N ASN A 236 -7.55 9.02 -14.81
CA ASN A 236 -7.82 8.21 -15.99
C ASN A 236 -9.13 7.41 -15.81
N ALA A 237 -9.37 6.82 -14.65
CA ALA A 237 -10.64 6.17 -14.32
C ALA A 237 -11.83 7.14 -14.44
N ALA A 238 -11.70 8.37 -13.92
CA ALA A 238 -12.73 9.40 -14.06
C ALA A 238 -13.01 9.75 -15.53
N HIS A 239 -11.99 9.85 -16.39
CA HIS A 239 -12.20 10.05 -17.83
C HIS A 239 -12.88 8.87 -18.53
N VAL A 240 -12.73 7.64 -18.04
CA VAL A 240 -13.46 6.47 -18.56
C VAL A 240 -14.93 6.49 -18.12
N VAL A 241 -15.18 6.77 -16.84
CA VAL A 241 -16.56 6.91 -16.29
C VAL A 241 -17.34 7.97 -17.06
N LEU A 242 -16.73 9.13 -17.35
CA LEU A 242 -17.36 10.21 -18.12
C LEU A 242 -17.68 9.82 -19.57
N LYS A 243 -16.94 8.89 -20.17
CA LYS A 243 -17.24 8.36 -21.52
C LYS A 243 -18.36 7.32 -21.50
N ASP A 244 -18.47 6.53 -20.43
CA ASP A 244 -19.52 5.52 -20.26
C ASP A 244 -20.86 6.12 -19.77
N SER A 245 -20.83 7.36 -19.29
CA SER A 245 -21.99 8.13 -18.82
C SER A 245 -22.62 9.03 -19.90
N ALA A 246 -22.06 9.03 -21.11
CA ALA A 246 -22.45 9.88 -22.24
C ALA A 246 -23.28 9.11 -23.29
#